data_AF-A0A7L0Z3I2-F1
#
_entry.id   AF-A0A7L0Z3I2-F1
#
_cell.length_a   1.000
_cell.length_b   1.000
_cell.length_c   1.000
_cell.angle_alpha   90.00
_cell.angle_beta   90.00
_cell.angle_gamma   90.00
#
_symmetry.space_group_name_H-M   'P 1'
#
loop_
_entity.id
_entity.type
_entity.pdbx_description
1 polymer ?
#
loop_
_entity_poly.entity_id
_entity_poly.type
_entity_poly.pdbx_seq_one_letter_code
_entity_poly.pdbx_strand_id
1 'polypeptide(L)'
;RLFKEQGADLVDHIPKEREALLEREFQRVTISGEEKCGVPFTDLLDAAKSVVKALFVRQKYMGLSLQSFCKTTARYLHELSGKPPESCPHDE
;
A
#
# COMPACT_ATOMS: atom_id res chain seq x y z
N ARG A 1 14.74 -40.60 23.17
CA ARG A 1 13.96 -39.54 23.82
C ARG A 1 13.14 -38.87 22.75
N LEU A 2 11.83 -39.03 22.83
CA LEU A 2 10.82 -38.60 21.88
C LEU A 2 10.41 -37.17 22.22
N PHE A 3 10.69 -36.20 21.35
CA PHE A 3 10.01 -34.90 21.39
C PHE A 3 9.14 -34.83 20.15
N LYS A 4 7.90 -35.25 20.34
CA LYS A 4 6.80 -35.14 19.38
C LYS A 4 6.28 -33.70 19.51
N GLU A 5 6.70 -32.81 18.61
CA GLU A 5 6.04 -31.50 18.44
C GLU A 5 4.60 -31.77 17.98
N GLN A 6 3.66 -31.73 18.92
CA GLN A 6 2.23 -31.61 18.66
C GLN A 6 1.88 -30.14 18.79
N GLY A 7 1.94 -29.45 17.66
CA GLY A 7 1.54 -28.06 17.52
C GLY A 7 1.01 -27.79 16.13
N ALA A 8 0.17 -28.70 15.62
CA ALA A 8 -0.55 -28.51 14.37
C ALA A 8 -2.05 -28.43 14.68
N ASP A 9 -2.63 -27.31 14.25
CA ASP A 9 -4.04 -27.15 13.88
C ASP A 9 -5.11 -27.11 14.97
N LEU A 10 -4.99 -26.16 15.91
CA LEU A 10 -6.20 -25.57 16.51
C LEU A 10 -6.56 -24.27 15.77
N VAL A 11 -6.80 -24.37 14.46
CA VAL A 11 -7.59 -23.36 13.76
C VAL A 11 -9.02 -23.63 14.19
N ASP A 12 -9.58 -22.73 14.98
CA ASP A 12 -10.92 -22.82 15.55
C ASP A 12 -11.94 -22.97 14.41
N HIS A 13 -12.29 -24.20 14.06
CA HIS A 13 -13.29 -24.49 13.03
C HIS A 13 -14.65 -24.10 13.61
N ILE A 14 -15.04 -22.84 13.44
CA ILE A 14 -16.39 -22.41 13.75
C ILE A 14 -17.34 -23.26 12.90
N PRO A 15 -18.27 -24.01 13.53
CA PRO A 15 -19.25 -24.80 12.79
C PRO A 15 -20.03 -23.89 11.83
N LYS A 16 -20.22 -24.33 10.59
CA LYS A 16 -20.86 -23.55 9.51
C LYS A 16 -22.27 -23.05 9.89
N GLU A 17 -22.96 -23.78 10.77
CA GLU A 17 -24.26 -23.39 11.34
C GLU A 17 -24.15 -22.19 12.29
N ARG A 18 -23.06 -22.13 13.06
CA ARG A 18 -22.75 -21.01 13.95
C ARG A 18 -22.34 -19.76 13.15
N GLU A 19 -21.60 -19.93 12.05
CA GLU A 19 -21.34 -18.83 11.11
C GLU A 19 -22.64 -18.26 10.52
N ALA A 20 -23.57 -19.12 10.06
CA ALA A 20 -24.85 -18.68 9.51
C ALA A 20 -25.75 -17.98 10.54
N LEU A 21 -25.67 -18.38 11.82
CA LEU A 21 -26.34 -17.68 12.92
C LEU A 21 -25.71 -16.30 13.17
N LEU A 22 -24.38 -16.22 13.20
CA LEU A 22 -23.67 -14.94 13.37
C LEU A 22 -23.91 -13.99 12.18
N GLU A 23 -24.07 -14.51 10.96
CA GLU A 23 -24.46 -13.72 9.79
C GLU A 23 -25.86 -13.10 9.91
N ARG A 24 -26.77 -13.73 10.66
CA ARG A 24 -28.13 -13.22 10.92
C ARG A 24 -28.21 -12.29 12.12
N GLU A 25 -27.34 -12.48 13.10
CA GLU A 25 -27.39 -11.74 14.37
C GLU A 25 -26.84 -10.30 14.24
N PHE A 26 -26.02 -10.04 13.22
CA PHE A 26 -25.45 -8.72 12.96
C PHE A 26 -25.59 -8.30 11.50
N GLN A 27 -25.89 -7.03 11.26
CA GLN A 27 -25.88 -6.47 9.92
C GLN A 27 -24.43 -6.26 9.47
N ARG A 28 -23.98 -7.04 8.49
CA ARG A 28 -22.66 -6.84 7.88
C ARG A 28 -22.68 -5.55 7.07
N VAL A 29 -21.82 -4.60 7.47
CA VAL A 29 -21.56 -3.39 6.70
C VAL A 29 -20.24 -3.57 5.97
N THR A 30 -20.28 -3.60 4.64
CA THR A 30 -19.06 -3.55 3.83
C THR A 30 -18.63 -2.09 3.72
N ILE A 31 -17.49 -1.76 4.32
CA ILE A 31 -16.94 -0.41 4.23
C ILE A 31 -15.85 -0.42 3.15
N SER A 32 -16.17 0.03 1.93
CA SER A 32 -15.20 0.21 0.85
C SER A 32 -14.19 1.32 1.19
N GLY A 33 -12.94 1.17 0.71
CA GLY A 33 -11.83 2.08 1.02
C GLY A 33 -11.88 3.42 0.29
N GLU A 34 -12.81 3.59 -0.64
CA GLU A 34 -12.85 4.70 -1.61
C GLU A 34 -13.05 6.08 -0.96
N GLU A 35 -13.59 6.14 0.27
CA GLU A 35 -13.91 7.41 0.95
C GLU A 35 -13.29 7.55 2.36
N LYS A 36 -12.42 6.62 2.80
CA LYS A 36 -12.00 6.54 4.22
C LYS A 36 -10.87 7.48 4.63
N CYS A 37 -10.18 8.10 3.68
CA CYS A 37 -9.04 8.95 3.99
C CYS A 37 -9.45 10.32 4.54
N GLY A 38 -10.74 10.67 4.50
CA GLY A 38 -11.23 11.98 4.98
C GLY A 38 -10.70 13.15 4.16
N VAL A 39 -10.07 12.87 3.03
CA VAL A 39 -9.47 13.83 2.10
C VAL A 39 -9.90 13.47 0.67
N PRO A 40 -10.10 14.46 -0.22
CA PRO A 40 -10.41 14.22 -1.62
C PRO A 40 -9.39 13.30 -2.31
N PHE A 41 -9.84 12.51 -3.29
CA PHE A 41 -8.96 11.67 -4.10
C PHE A 41 -7.87 12.48 -4.83
N THR A 42 -8.19 13.72 -5.23
CA THR A 42 -7.25 14.67 -5.82
C THR A 42 -6.04 14.92 -4.94
N ASP A 43 -6.27 15.08 -3.63
CA ASP A 43 -5.22 15.39 -2.66
C ASP A 43 -4.32 14.17 -2.45
N LEU A 44 -4.89 12.96 -2.45
CA LEU A 44 -4.12 11.72 -2.42
C LEU A 44 -3.25 11.57 -3.68
N LEU A 45 -3.82 11.88 -4.84
CA LEU A 45 -3.11 11.85 -6.12
C LEU A 45 -1.96 12.87 -6.14
N ASP A 46 -2.19 14.08 -5.65
CA ASP A 46 -1.18 15.14 -5.63
C ASP A 46 -0.10 14.89 -4.57
N ALA A 47 -0.46 14.33 -3.42
CA ALA A 47 0.50 13.83 -2.44
C ALA A 47 1.37 12.73 -3.05
N ALA A 48 0.78 11.76 -3.76
CA ALA A 48 1.54 10.69 -4.42
C ALA A 48 2.52 11.25 -5.47
N LYS A 49 2.08 12.18 -6.33
CA LYS A 49 2.96 12.87 -7.29
C LYS A 49 4.09 13.61 -6.58
N SER A 50 3.79 14.28 -5.48
CA SER A 50 4.76 15.06 -4.70
C SER A 50 5.82 14.18 -4.04
N VAL A 51 5.44 13.02 -3.50
CA VAL A 51 6.37 12.02 -2.97
C VAL A 51 7.33 11.52 -4.06
N VAL A 52 6.83 11.25 -5.28
CA VAL A 52 7.68 10.85 -6.40
C VAL A 52 8.69 11.94 -6.76
N LYS A 53 8.26 13.21 -6.85
CA LYS A 53 9.17 14.36 -7.09
C LYS A 53 10.25 14.45 -6.00
N ALA A 54 9.88 14.30 -4.73
CA ALA A 54 10.82 14.33 -3.61
C ALA A 54 11.82 13.17 -3.65
N LEU A 55 11.38 11.97 -4.07
CA LEU A 55 12.25 10.81 -4.23
C LEU A 55 13.31 11.01 -5.31
N PHE A 56 12.97 11.65 -6.45
CA PHE A 56 13.96 12.02 -7.46
C PHE A 56 15.02 12.99 -6.94
N VAL A 57 14.59 14.01 -6.18
CA VAL A 57 15.52 14.94 -5.51
C VAL A 57 16.45 14.18 -4.59
N ARG A 58 15.91 13.31 -3.73
CA ARG A 58 16.71 12.47 -2.82
C ARG A 58 17.71 11.61 -3.58
N GLN A 59 17.30 10.93 -4.64
CA GLN A 59 18.18 10.08 -5.44
C GLN A 59 19.36 10.88 -6.03
N LYS A 60 19.09 12.07 -6.58
CA LYS A 60 20.13 12.96 -7.10
C LYS A 60 21.14 13.34 -6.02
N TYR A 61 20.68 13.83 -4.88
CA TYR A 61 21.56 14.30 -3.81
C TYR A 61 22.34 13.17 -3.13
N MET A 62 21.75 12.00 -2.97
CA MET A 62 22.48 10.83 -2.44
C MET A 62 23.61 10.40 -3.38
N GLY A 63 23.41 10.49 -4.70
CA GLY A 63 24.48 10.29 -5.69
C GLY A 63 25.62 11.31 -5.54
N LEU A 64 25.29 12.59 -5.35
CA LEU A 64 26.28 13.64 -5.12
C LEU A 64 27.07 13.45 -3.82
N SER A 65 26.42 12.93 -2.76
CA SER A 65 27.07 12.66 -1.48
C SER A 65 27.71 11.28 -1.38
N LEU A 66 27.80 10.53 -2.49
CA LEU A 66 28.34 9.16 -2.53
C LEU A 66 27.64 8.18 -1.55
N GLN A 67 26.35 8.41 -1.28
CA GLN A 67 25.53 7.54 -0.45
C GLN A 67 24.76 6.54 -1.31
N SER A 68 24.50 5.35 -0.75
CA SER A 68 23.71 4.33 -1.42
C SER A 68 22.21 4.65 -1.36
N PHE A 69 21.56 4.65 -2.51
CA PHE A 69 20.10 4.75 -2.60
C PHE A 69 19.44 3.36 -2.57
N CYS A 70 18.23 3.25 -2.02
CA CYS A 70 17.53 1.96 -1.90
C CYS A 70 17.26 1.35 -3.29
N LYS A 71 17.70 0.10 -3.50
CA LYS A 71 17.60 -0.60 -4.81
C LYS A 71 16.16 -0.73 -5.30
N THR A 72 15.24 -1.10 -4.41
CA THR A 72 13.81 -1.28 -4.75
C THR A 72 13.22 0.04 -5.22
N THR A 73 13.45 1.13 -4.47
CA THR A 73 12.98 2.47 -4.84
C THR A 73 13.62 2.95 -6.14
N ALA A 74 14.92 2.71 -6.33
CA ALA A 74 15.63 3.08 -7.56
C ALA A 74 14.99 2.45 -8.80
N ARG A 75 14.64 1.16 -8.72
CA ARG A 75 14.00 0.42 -9.81
C ARG A 75 12.68 1.06 -10.22
N TYR A 76 11.80 1.35 -9.25
CA TYR A 76 10.51 1.99 -9.55
C TYR A 76 10.67 3.41 -10.10
N LEU A 77 11.63 4.20 -9.60
CA LEU A 77 11.92 5.53 -10.14
C LEU A 77 12.45 5.45 -11.58
N HIS A 78 13.25 4.45 -11.91
CA HIS A 78 13.73 4.22 -13.27
C HIS A 78 12.58 3.88 -14.24
N GLU A 79 11.67 2.99 -13.83
CA GLU A 79 10.46 2.65 -14.60
C GLU A 79 9.59 3.88 -14.88
N LEU A 80 9.50 4.82 -13.94
CA LEU A 80 8.78 6.08 -14.09
C LEU A 80 9.51 7.07 -15.01
N SER A 81 10.84 7.12 -14.97
CA SER A 81 11.65 8.07 -15.76
C SER A 81 11.59 7.84 -17.28
N GLY A 82 11.19 6.65 -17.73
CA GLY A 82 10.98 6.33 -19.14
C GLY A 82 9.72 6.94 -19.74
N LYS A 83 8.86 7.56 -18.92
CA LYS A 83 7.70 8.34 -19.36
C LYS A 83 7.92 9.79 -18.93
N PRO A 84 7.82 10.78 -19.84
CA PRO A 84 7.76 12.16 -19.43
C PRO A 84 6.63 12.30 -18.39
N PRO A 85 6.83 13.03 -17.27
CA PRO A 85 5.70 13.42 -16.45
C PRO A 85 4.79 14.24 -17.35
N GLU A 86 3.59 13.73 -17.61
CA GLU A 86 2.50 14.48 -18.26
C GLU A 86 2.32 15.77 -17.46
N SER A 87 2.94 16.86 -17.92
CA SER A 87 2.60 18.20 -17.49
C SER A 87 1.26 18.49 -18.13
N CYS A 88 0.17 18.33 -17.40
CA CYS A 88 -1.09 18.93 -17.83
C CYS A 88 -0.87 20.45 -17.85
N PRO A 89 -0.92 21.13 -19.01
CA PRO A 89 -1.11 22.56 -19.04
C PRO A 89 -2.62 22.77 -18.96
N HIS A 90 -3.12 23.09 -17.77
CA HIS A 90 -4.34 23.87 -17.68
C HIS A 90 -4.06 25.01 -16.71
N ASP A 91 -3.65 26.12 -17.33
CA ASP A 91 -3.97 27.47 -16.90
C ASP A 91 -5.50 27.66 -16.81
N GLU A 92 -5.88 28.60 -15.93
CA GLU A 92 -7.21 29.09 -15.49
C GLU A 92 -7.93 28.34 -14.36
#